data_AF-A0A239LIS7-F1
#
_entry.id   AF-A0A239LIS7-F1
#
_cell.length_a   1.000
_cell.length_b   1.000
_cell.length_c   1.000
_cell.angle_alpha   90.00
_cell.angle_beta   90.00
_cell.angle_gamma   90.00
#
_symmetry.space_group_name_H-M   'P 1'
#
loop_
_entity.id
_entity.type
_entity.pdbx_description
1 polymer ?
#
loop_
_entity_poly.entity_id
_entity_poly.type
_entity_poly.pdbx_seq_one_letter_code
_entity_poly.pdbx_strand_id
1 'polypeptide(L)'
;MTTPDELEHQFTLLTAATRYDALRTRDALASAEEDAADRGDPRLVPADPDAEPLRRDEALELLALGEVVARKAGYGRQLSVRSARRAGASWSQIGAALGTSKQAAWEAHGRWIDDQAEQHRLDGYSGMSESDVAVARAVAGEPEA
;
A
#
# COMPACT_ATOMS: atom_id res chain seq x y z
N MET A 1 -3.79 -21.52 -5.87
CA MET A 1 -4.71 -20.85 -4.91
C MET A 1 -4.35 -19.40 -5.02
N THR A 2 -5.27 -18.49 -5.31
CA THR A 2 -4.90 -17.08 -5.52
C THR A 2 -4.25 -16.50 -4.26
N THR A 3 -2.94 -16.26 -4.30
CA THR A 3 -2.18 -15.67 -3.21
C THR A 3 -1.60 -14.31 -3.61
N PRO A 4 -1.30 -13.42 -2.65
CA PRO A 4 -0.65 -12.15 -2.96
C PRO A 4 0.66 -12.33 -3.73
N ASP A 5 1.48 -13.31 -3.37
CA ASP A 5 2.80 -13.56 -4.00
C ASP A 5 2.66 -13.97 -5.47
N GLU A 6 1.67 -14.81 -5.81
CA GLU A 6 1.38 -15.17 -7.21
C GLU A 6 0.90 -13.97 -8.02
N LEU A 7 -0.03 -13.18 -7.48
CA LEU A 7 -0.60 -12.01 -8.13
C LEU A 7 0.40 -10.87 -8.30
N GLU A 8 1.33 -10.73 -7.36
CA GLU A 8 2.34 -9.69 -7.37
C GLU A 8 3.24 -9.74 -8.61
N HIS A 9 3.52 -10.93 -9.13
CA HIS A 9 4.29 -11.11 -10.37
C HIS A 9 3.45 -10.86 -11.64
N GLN A 10 2.13 -10.99 -11.56
CA GLN A 10 1.22 -10.90 -12.70
C GLN A 10 0.67 -9.49 -12.92
N PHE A 11 0.57 -8.70 -11.85
CA PHE A 11 -0.05 -7.38 -11.89
C PHE A 11 0.96 -6.24 -11.68
N THR A 12 0.78 -5.19 -12.47
CA THR A 12 1.28 -3.84 -12.12
C THR A 12 0.39 -3.23 -11.03
N LEU A 13 0.85 -2.16 -10.36
CA LEU A 13 0.02 -1.44 -9.39
C LEU A 13 -1.31 -0.97 -10.01
N LEU A 14 -1.26 -0.38 -11.22
CA LEU A 14 -2.44 0.11 -11.92
C LEU A 14 -3.43 -1.02 -12.19
N THR A 15 -2.97 -2.10 -12.82
CA THR A 15 -3.84 -3.22 -13.17
C THR A 15 -4.40 -3.93 -11.95
N ALA A 16 -3.64 -4.02 -10.84
CA ALA A 16 -4.13 -4.59 -9.58
C ALA A 16 -5.23 -3.71 -8.99
N ALA A 17 -5.03 -2.39 -8.96
CA ALA A 17 -6.02 -1.44 -8.46
C ALA A 17 -7.31 -1.46 -9.28
N THR A 18 -7.21 -1.51 -10.62
CA THR A 18 -8.39 -1.61 -11.49
C THR A 18 -9.18 -2.89 -11.25
N ARG A 19 -8.51 -4.04 -11.12
CA ARG A 19 -9.19 -5.32 -10.85
C ARG A 19 -9.81 -5.34 -9.45
N TYR A 20 -9.10 -4.82 -8.45
CA TYR A 20 -9.60 -4.67 -7.09
C TYR A 20 -10.87 -3.80 -7.06
N ASP A 21 -10.85 -2.64 -7.70
CA ASP A 21 -11.98 -1.72 -7.77
C ASP A 21 -13.21 -2.39 -8.40
N ALA A 22 -13.03 -3.08 -9.55
CA ALA A 22 -14.12 -3.79 -10.21
C ALA A 22 -14.78 -4.86 -9.32
N LEU A 23 -13.97 -5.69 -8.61
CA LEU A 23 -14.50 -6.69 -7.69
C LEU A 23 -15.16 -6.05 -6.46
N ARG A 24 -14.56 -4.99 -5.92
CA ARG A 24 -15.08 -4.27 -4.75
C ARG A 24 -16.42 -3.58 -5.04
N THR A 25 -16.57 -2.99 -6.21
CA THR A 25 -17.82 -2.37 -6.66
C THR A 25 -18.93 -3.42 -6.79
N ARG A 26 -18.64 -4.56 -7.43
CA ARG A 26 -19.65 -5.62 -7.60
C ARG A 26 -20.07 -6.22 -6.25
N ASP A 27 -19.12 -6.45 -5.35
CA ASP A 27 -19.38 -6.89 -3.97
C ASP A 27 -20.29 -5.93 -3.21
N ALA A 28 -20.02 -4.61 -3.30
CA ALA A 28 -20.84 -3.60 -2.63
C ALA A 28 -22.28 -3.52 -3.17
N LEU A 29 -22.47 -3.72 -4.48
CA LEU A 29 -23.79 -3.74 -5.10
C LEU A 29 -24.58 -4.97 -4.67
N ALA A 30 -23.98 -6.15 -4.72
CA ALA A 30 -24.61 -7.39 -4.29
C ALA A 30 -25.03 -7.33 -2.80
N SER A 31 -24.16 -6.84 -1.90
CA SER A 31 -24.52 -6.68 -0.49
C SER A 31 -25.67 -5.70 -0.27
N ALA A 32 -25.76 -4.62 -1.06
CA ALA A 32 -26.85 -3.65 -0.92
C ALA A 32 -28.21 -4.23 -1.36
N GLU A 33 -28.21 -5.12 -2.35
CA GLU A 33 -29.41 -5.83 -2.79
C GLU A 33 -29.90 -6.83 -1.75
N GLU A 34 -28.99 -7.64 -1.20
CA GLU A 34 -29.30 -8.58 -0.11
C GLU A 34 -29.92 -7.83 1.09
N ASP A 35 -29.28 -6.75 1.52
CA ASP A 35 -29.75 -5.88 2.60
C ASP A 35 -31.15 -5.32 2.37
N ALA A 36 -31.49 -4.98 1.12
CA ALA A 36 -32.77 -4.37 0.80
C ALA A 36 -33.87 -5.41 0.58
N ALA A 37 -33.52 -6.59 0.09
CA ALA A 37 -34.38 -7.76 0.08
C ALA A 37 -34.76 -8.17 1.52
N ASP A 38 -33.80 -8.19 2.44
CA ASP A 38 -34.03 -8.48 3.87
C ASP A 38 -34.96 -7.44 4.54
N ARG A 39 -34.90 -6.18 4.10
CA ARG A 39 -35.78 -5.10 4.58
C ARG A 39 -37.16 -5.09 3.90
N GLY A 40 -37.37 -5.92 2.88
CA GLY A 40 -38.63 -6.02 2.13
C GLY A 40 -39.03 -4.72 1.41
N ASP A 41 -38.06 -3.91 0.95
CA ASP A 41 -38.35 -2.64 0.28
C ASP A 41 -38.95 -2.87 -1.13
N PRO A 42 -40.24 -2.54 -1.35
CA PRO A 42 -40.91 -2.79 -2.63
C PRO A 42 -40.50 -1.82 -3.75
N ARG A 43 -39.59 -0.86 -3.50
CA ARG A 43 -39.07 0.07 -4.51
C ARG A 43 -37.80 -0.40 -5.20
N LEU A 44 -37.27 -1.59 -4.87
CA LEU A 44 -36.17 -2.14 -5.64
C LEU A 44 -36.62 -2.50 -7.04
N VAL A 45 -36.18 -1.69 -8.00
CA VAL A 45 -35.83 -2.23 -9.31
C VAL A 45 -34.61 -3.11 -9.05
N PRO A 46 -34.59 -4.39 -9.46
CA PRO A 46 -33.34 -5.14 -9.45
C PRO A 46 -32.29 -4.29 -10.16
N ALA A 47 -31.22 -3.90 -9.47
CA ALA A 47 -30.08 -3.39 -10.22
C ALA A 47 -29.57 -4.56 -11.07
N ASP A 48 -28.92 -4.21 -12.17
CA ASP A 48 -28.41 -5.09 -13.23
C ASP A 48 -28.48 -6.61 -12.91
N PRO A 49 -29.30 -7.42 -13.61
CA PRO A 49 -29.41 -8.87 -13.33
C PRO A 49 -28.07 -9.63 -13.45
N ASP A 50 -27.02 -9.00 -13.98
CA ASP A 50 -25.64 -9.52 -14.01
C ASP A 50 -24.82 -9.17 -12.74
N ALA A 51 -25.40 -8.49 -11.74
CA ALA A 51 -24.79 -8.18 -10.45
C ALA A 51 -24.75 -9.42 -9.54
N GLU A 52 -24.24 -10.54 -10.05
CA GLU A 52 -24.07 -11.75 -9.26
C GLU A 52 -23.11 -11.50 -8.07
N PRO A 53 -23.43 -12.00 -6.86
CA PRO A 53 -22.51 -12.00 -5.74
C PRO A 53 -21.16 -12.60 -6.12
N LEU A 54 -20.08 -12.13 -5.47
CA LEU A 54 -18.75 -12.66 -5.75
C LEU A 54 -18.71 -14.17 -5.53
N ARG A 55 -18.17 -14.90 -6.51
CA ARG A 55 -17.83 -16.30 -6.29
C ARG A 55 -16.69 -16.40 -5.27
N ARG A 56 -16.54 -17.57 -4.65
CA ARG A 56 -15.50 -17.84 -3.64
C ARG A 56 -14.09 -17.49 -4.13
N ASP A 57 -13.77 -17.83 -5.38
CA ASP A 57 -12.48 -17.52 -6.00
C ASP A 57 -12.27 -16.01 -6.15
N GLU A 58 -13.31 -15.27 -6.52
CA GLU A 58 -13.27 -13.82 -6.69
C GLU A 58 -13.18 -13.08 -5.36
N ALA A 59 -13.84 -13.58 -4.31
CA ALA A 59 -13.70 -13.03 -2.96
C ALA A 59 -12.28 -13.22 -2.40
N LEU A 60 -11.66 -14.39 -2.65
CA LEU A 60 -10.25 -14.62 -2.29
C LEU A 60 -9.30 -13.77 -3.15
N GLU A 61 -9.59 -13.60 -4.44
CA GLU A 61 -8.85 -12.72 -5.34
C GLU A 61 -8.90 -11.26 -4.85
N LEU A 62 -10.08 -10.78 -4.43
CA LEU A 62 -10.26 -9.43 -3.88
C LEU A 62 -9.34 -9.16 -2.68
N LEU A 63 -9.28 -10.12 -1.73
CA LEU A 63 -8.39 -10.03 -0.56
C LEU A 63 -6.92 -10.00 -0.99
N ALA A 64 -6.52 -10.91 -1.89
CA ALA A 64 -5.14 -10.99 -2.35
C ALA A 64 -4.71 -9.73 -3.13
N LEU A 65 -5.60 -9.16 -3.96
CA LEU A 65 -5.34 -7.91 -4.67
C LEU A 65 -5.19 -6.71 -3.72
N GLY A 66 -6.00 -6.64 -2.66
CA GLY A 66 -5.86 -5.58 -1.64
C GLY A 66 -4.47 -5.57 -1.01
N GLU A 67 -3.95 -6.74 -0.67
CA GLU A 67 -2.58 -6.89 -0.16
C GLU A 67 -1.53 -6.50 -1.22
N VAL A 68 -1.68 -6.95 -2.47
CA VAL A 68 -0.75 -6.58 -3.57
C VAL A 68 -0.71 -5.07 -3.80
N VAL A 69 -1.87 -4.40 -3.80
CA VAL A 69 -1.95 -2.94 -3.92
C VAL A 69 -1.23 -2.27 -2.75
N ALA A 70 -1.45 -2.73 -1.52
CA ALA A 70 -0.78 -2.19 -0.33
C ALA A 70 0.75 -2.34 -0.40
N ARG A 71 1.25 -3.54 -0.79
CA ARG A 71 2.68 -3.80 -0.97
C ARG A 71 3.29 -2.90 -2.04
N LYS A 72 2.70 -2.90 -3.25
CA LYS A 72 3.22 -2.12 -4.39
C LYS A 72 3.15 -0.62 -4.16
N ALA A 73 2.10 -0.12 -3.50
CA ALA A 73 2.04 1.29 -3.10
C ALA A 73 3.06 1.63 -1.99
N GLY A 74 3.44 0.65 -1.17
CA GLY A 74 4.50 0.76 -0.18
C GLY A 74 5.92 0.66 -0.76
N TYR A 75 6.08 0.15 -1.97
CA TYR A 75 7.40 0.04 -2.62
C TYR A 75 8.03 1.41 -2.82
N GLY A 76 9.29 1.50 -2.41
CA GLY A 76 10.03 2.76 -2.46
C GLY A 76 9.52 3.82 -1.47
N ARG A 77 8.63 3.50 -0.50
CA ARG A 77 8.14 4.47 0.50
C ARG A 77 9.28 5.27 1.14
N GLN A 78 10.38 4.60 1.50
CA GLN A 78 11.51 5.27 2.13
C GLN A 78 12.34 6.13 1.16
N LEU A 79 12.34 5.80 -0.14
CA LEU A 79 12.87 6.70 -1.18
C LEU A 79 12.00 7.95 -1.34
N SER A 80 10.68 7.81 -1.23
CA SER A 80 9.73 8.93 -1.21
C SER A 80 9.92 9.80 0.04
N VAL A 81 10.12 9.21 1.23
CA VAL A 81 10.46 9.93 2.47
C VAL A 81 11.75 10.73 2.31
N ARG A 82 12.81 10.12 1.76
CA ARG A 82 14.07 10.82 1.46
C ARG A 82 13.86 11.98 0.47
N SER A 83 13.01 11.79 -0.54
CA SER A 83 12.66 12.86 -1.50
C SER A 83 11.90 14.00 -0.83
N ALA A 84 10.94 13.70 0.06
CA ALA A 84 10.24 14.69 0.86
C ALA A 84 11.18 15.48 1.77
N ARG A 85 12.12 14.79 2.44
CA ARG A 85 13.18 15.44 3.24
C ARG A 85 14.05 16.37 2.41
N ARG A 86 14.48 15.95 1.21
CA ARG A 86 15.23 16.81 0.28
C ARG A 86 14.43 18.03 -0.18
N ALA A 87 13.12 17.91 -0.30
CA ALA A 87 12.21 19.01 -0.61
C ALA A 87 11.92 19.92 0.60
N GLY A 88 12.48 19.64 1.78
CA GLY A 88 12.33 20.46 2.99
C GLY A 88 11.13 20.10 3.86
N ALA A 89 10.46 18.98 3.61
CA ALA A 89 9.35 18.54 4.46
C ALA A 89 9.84 18.16 5.87
N SER A 90 9.13 18.61 6.90
CA SER A 90 9.38 18.27 8.31
C SER A 90 8.97 16.82 8.63
N TRP A 91 9.54 16.22 9.68
CA TRP A 91 9.14 14.89 10.15
C TRP A 91 7.70 14.86 10.63
N SER A 92 7.21 15.98 11.15
CA SER A 92 5.80 16.15 11.49
C SER A 92 4.90 16.12 10.24
N GLN A 93 5.28 16.78 9.14
CA GLN A 93 4.55 16.72 7.87
C GLN A 93 4.59 15.32 7.25
N ILE A 94 5.75 14.67 7.28
CA ILE A 94 5.92 13.29 6.78
C ILE A 94 5.10 12.31 7.61
N GLY A 95 5.14 12.40 8.93
CA GLY A 95 4.32 11.58 9.83
C GLY A 95 2.84 11.73 9.53
N ALA A 96 2.35 12.98 9.42
CA ALA A 96 0.97 13.26 9.06
C ALA A 96 0.57 12.65 7.70
N ALA A 97 1.42 12.82 6.67
CA ALA A 97 1.17 12.24 5.34
C ALA A 97 1.15 10.70 5.34
N LEU A 98 1.91 10.08 6.25
CA LEU A 98 1.95 8.63 6.43
C LEU A 98 0.89 8.10 7.39
N GLY A 99 0.12 8.96 8.05
CA GLY A 99 -0.83 8.58 9.10
C GLY A 99 -0.16 8.01 10.36
N THR A 100 1.04 8.49 10.69
CA THR A 100 1.82 8.04 11.87
C THR A 100 2.43 9.22 12.63
N SER A 101 3.09 8.96 13.75
CA SER A 101 3.76 10.02 14.53
C SER A 101 5.06 10.47 13.86
N LYS A 102 5.50 11.70 14.14
CA LYS A 102 6.81 12.21 13.68
C LYS A 102 7.96 11.27 14.05
N GLN A 103 7.91 10.74 15.28
CA GLN A 103 8.93 9.85 15.83
C GLN A 103 8.93 8.50 15.10
N ALA A 104 7.76 7.91 14.90
CA ALA A 104 7.64 6.64 14.19
C ALA A 104 8.12 6.75 12.74
N ALA A 105 7.82 7.86 12.06
CA ALA A 105 8.31 8.12 10.70
C ALA A 105 9.84 8.24 10.65
N TRP A 106 10.43 9.00 11.57
CA TRP A 106 11.89 9.17 11.67
C TRP A 106 12.60 7.84 11.96
N GLU A 107 12.13 7.09 12.97
CA GLU A 107 12.73 5.79 13.32
C GLU A 107 12.60 4.76 12.20
N ALA A 108 11.45 4.71 11.52
CA ALA A 108 11.27 3.82 10.38
C ALA A 108 12.22 4.15 9.23
N HIS A 109 12.47 5.44 8.99
CA HIS A 109 13.45 5.86 7.99
C HIS A 109 14.89 5.52 8.41
N GLY A 110 15.22 5.73 9.69
CA GLY A 110 16.52 5.36 10.26
C GLY A 110 16.82 3.87 10.09
N ARG A 111 15.88 3.00 10.49
CA ARG A 111 16.00 1.54 10.30
C ARG A 111 16.21 1.17 8.84
N TRP A 112 15.48 1.81 7.92
CA TRP A 112 15.68 1.55 6.49
C TRP A 112 17.08 1.95 6.01
N ILE A 113 17.65 3.07 6.49
CA ILE A 113 19.04 3.44 6.14
C ILE A 113 20.01 2.37 6.65
N ASP A 114 19.81 1.86 7.86
CA ASP A 114 20.65 0.82 8.45
C ASP A 114 20.53 -0.51 7.66
N ASP A 115 19.32 -0.89 7.26
CA ASP A 115 19.08 -2.05 6.38
C ASP A 115 19.78 -1.89 5.02
N GLN A 116 19.79 -0.68 4.45
CA GLN A 116 20.50 -0.41 3.18
C GLN A 116 22.02 -0.51 3.34
N ALA A 117 22.57 -0.07 4.47
CA ALA A 117 23.99 -0.22 4.79
C ALA A 117 24.36 -1.71 4.94
N GLU A 118 23.50 -2.47 5.62
CA GLU A 118 23.69 -3.90 5.83
C GLU A 118 23.69 -4.69 4.52
N GLN A 119 22.74 -4.41 3.60
CA GLN A 119 22.71 -5.05 2.28
C GLN A 119 24.02 -4.81 1.52
N HIS A 120 24.52 -3.57 1.49
CA HIS A 120 25.78 -3.23 0.84
C HIS A 120 26.98 -3.92 1.48
N ARG A 121 26.97 -4.12 2.79
CA ARG A 121 28.01 -4.88 3.48
C ARG A 121 28.00 -6.37 3.14
N LEU A 122 26.84 -6.93 2.83
CA LEU A 122 26.67 -8.35 2.51
C LEU A 122 27.08 -8.69 1.07
N ASP A 123 26.68 -7.89 0.09
CA ASP A 123 26.91 -8.20 -1.33
C ASP A 123 27.85 -7.24 -2.08
N GLY A 124 28.15 -6.07 -1.50
CA GLY A 124 29.10 -5.10 -2.05
C GLY A 124 28.61 -4.30 -3.25
N TYR A 125 27.37 -4.49 -3.71
CA TYR A 125 26.83 -3.78 -4.88
C TYR A 125 25.37 -3.32 -4.76
N SER A 126 24.57 -3.95 -3.88
CA SER A 126 23.21 -3.49 -3.57
C SER A 126 23.22 -2.59 -2.33
N GLY A 127 22.16 -1.84 -2.07
CA GLY A 127 22.06 -1.00 -0.88
C GLY A 127 22.90 0.29 -0.98
N MET A 128 23.31 0.82 0.17
CA MET A 128 24.03 2.10 0.28
C MET A 128 25.45 1.92 0.78
N SER A 129 26.41 2.52 0.08
CA SER A 129 27.79 2.64 0.57
C SER A 129 27.85 3.46 1.86
N GLU A 130 28.96 3.38 2.61
CA GLU A 130 29.16 4.18 3.82
C GLU A 130 29.01 5.69 3.54
N SER A 131 29.49 6.16 2.39
CA SER A 131 29.29 7.55 1.96
C SER A 131 27.84 7.89 1.68
N ASP A 132 27.08 6.98 1.07
CA ASP A 132 25.65 7.20 0.81
C ASP A 132 24.82 7.22 2.09
N VAL A 133 25.17 6.38 3.06
CA VAL A 133 24.57 6.35 4.40
C VAL A 133 24.78 7.68 5.11
N ALA A 134 26.00 8.24 5.08
CA ALA A 134 26.29 9.53 5.68
C ALA A 134 25.45 10.65 5.05
N VAL A 135 25.31 10.66 3.72
CA VAL A 135 24.44 11.61 3.01
C VAL A 135 22.97 11.40 3.37
N ALA A 136 22.51 10.15 3.46
CA ALA A 136 21.12 9.84 3.82
C ALA A 136 20.78 10.30 5.24
N ARG A 137 21.69 10.08 6.21
CA ARG A 137 21.53 10.53 7.59
C ARG A 137 21.54 12.05 7.70
N ALA A 138 22.39 12.75 6.93
CA ALA A 138 22.39 14.21 6.88
C ALA A 138 21.07 14.78 6.34
N VAL A 139 20.50 14.14 5.30
CA VAL A 139 19.17 14.52 4.76
C VAL A 139 18.05 14.19 5.74
N ALA A 140 18.14 13.07 6.44
CA ALA A 140 17.17 12.69 7.47
C ALA A 140 17.14 13.73 8.59
N GLY A 141 18.30 14.07 9.14
CA GLY A 141 18.43 14.98 10.29
C GLY A 141 17.67 14.49 11.53
N GLU A 142 17.56 15.37 12.52
CA GLU A 142 16.81 15.11 13.75
C GLU A 142 15.31 15.39 13.56
N PRO A 143 14.43 14.69 14.30
CA PRO A 143 13.03 15.06 14.39
C PRO A 143 12.87 16.43 15.06
N GLU A 144 11.86 17.20 14.66
CA GLU A 144 11.56 18.47 15.32
C GLU A 144 11.19 18.23 16.80
N ALA A 145 11.48 19.22 17.67
CA ALA A 145 11.11 19.19 19.09
C ALA A 145 9.61 19.02 19.30
#